data_AF-A0A947VRU8-F1
#
_entry.id   AF-A0A947VRU8-F1
#
_cell.length_a   1.000
_cell.length_b   1.000
_cell.length_c   1.000
_cell.angle_alpha   90.00
_cell.angle_beta   90.00
_cell.angle_gamma   90.00
#
_symmetry.space_group_name_H-M   'P 1'
#
loop_
_entity.id
_entity.type
_entity.pdbx_description
1 polymer ?
#
loop_
_entity_poly.entity_id
_entity_poly.type
_entity_poly.pdbx_seq_one_letter_code
_entity_poly.pdbx_strand_id
1 'polypeptide(L)'
;METASQMWTIVVIGVSTVFTCLFALVVMIAFFKFVFVKKPQVVPAAPAPAAAPAPAGLDGAVVAAIAAAISAASGVPASSLRIASIERSGFNTPAWGHADRA
;
A
#
# COMPACT_ATOMS: atom_id res chain seq x y z
N MET A 1 -29.54 -39.19 2.83
CA MET A 1 -29.26 -38.29 1.68
C MET A 1 -29.66 -36.85 1.99
N GLU A 2 -30.77 -36.59 2.71
CA GLU A 2 -31.22 -35.23 3.08
C GLU A 2 -30.22 -34.40 3.90
N THR A 3 -29.52 -35.00 4.86
CA THR A 3 -28.61 -34.28 5.77
C THR A 3 -27.38 -33.71 5.06
N ALA A 4 -26.84 -34.43 4.07
CA ALA A 4 -25.72 -33.96 3.25
C ALA A 4 -26.12 -32.75 2.38
N SER A 5 -27.37 -32.72 1.90
CA SER A 5 -27.91 -31.58 1.14
C SER A 5 -28.03 -30.32 2.00
N GLN A 6 -28.51 -30.45 3.24
CA GLN A 6 -28.57 -29.33 4.19
C GLN A 6 -27.18 -28.79 4.55
N MET A 7 -26.20 -29.67 4.78
CA MET A 7 -24.81 -29.26 5.03
C MET A 7 -24.22 -28.48 3.84
N TRP A 8 -24.44 -28.97 2.62
CA TRP A 8 -23.95 -28.31 1.41
C TRP A 8 -24.63 -26.95 1.19
N THR A 9 -25.93 -26.85 1.48
CA THR A 9 -26.69 -25.60 1.38
C THR A 9 -26.16 -24.53 2.33
N ILE A 10 -25.82 -24.89 3.58
CA ILE A 10 -25.25 -23.95 4.56
C ILE A 10 -23.88 -23.43 4.10
N VAL A 11 -23.03 -24.31 3.55
CA VAL A 11 -21.71 -23.92 3.03
C VAL A 11 -21.86 -22.99 1.82
N VAL A 12 -22.75 -23.31 0.88
CA VAL A 12 -23.01 -22.48 -0.31
C VAL A 12 -23.57 -21.11 0.09
N ILE A 13 -24.49 -21.06 1.05
CA ILE A 13 -25.02 -19.80 1.59
C ILE A 13 -23.92 -19.01 2.28
N GLY A 14 -23.11 -19.63 3.14
CA GLY A 14 -22.02 -18.94 3.83
C GLY A 14 -20.99 -18.34 2.86
N VAL A 15 -20.50 -19.14 1.91
CA VAL A 15 -19.53 -18.69 0.91
C VAL A 15 -20.12 -17.59 0.02
N SER A 16 -21.36 -17.75 -0.45
CA SER A 16 -22.01 -16.71 -1.27
C SER A 16 -22.20 -15.41 -0.50
N THR A 17 -22.61 -15.45 0.77
CA THR A 17 -22.82 -14.25 1.60
C THR A 17 -21.52 -13.45 1.77
N VAL A 18 -20.40 -14.14 2.01
CA VAL A 18 -19.07 -13.49 2.11
C VAL A 18 -18.67 -12.89 0.77
N PHE A 19 -18.83 -13.63 -0.34
CA PHE A 19 -18.54 -13.11 -1.68
C PHE A 19 -19.39 -11.89 -2.04
N THR A 20 -20.69 -11.92 -1.73
CA THR A 20 -21.59 -10.78 -1.97
C THR A 20 -21.19 -9.57 -1.12
N CYS A 21 -20.79 -9.77 0.13
CA CYS A 21 -20.29 -8.71 1.00
C CYS A 21 -19.02 -8.05 0.43
N LEU A 22 -18.02 -8.86 0.04
CA LEU A 22 -16.79 -8.36 -0.57
C LEU A 22 -17.08 -7.63 -1.90
N PHE A 23 -17.96 -8.20 -2.73
CA PHE A 23 -18.36 -7.58 -4.00
C PHE A 23 -19.05 -6.24 -3.76
N ALA A 24 -19.96 -6.15 -2.78
CA ALA A 24 -20.63 -4.91 -2.42
C ALA A 24 -19.64 -3.82 -1.98
N LEU A 25 -18.58 -4.18 -1.23
CA LEU A 25 -17.52 -3.24 -0.87
C LEU A 25 -16.74 -2.74 -2.10
N VAL A 26 -16.39 -3.63 -3.03
CA VAL A 26 -15.72 -3.24 -4.29
C VAL A 26 -16.59 -2.30 -5.11
N VAL A 27 -17.88 -2.63 -5.26
CA VAL A 27 -18.84 -1.78 -6.00
C VAL A 27 -19.00 -0.42 -5.33
N MET A 28 -19.08 -0.37 -3.99
CA MET A 28 -19.14 0.88 -3.24
C MET A 28 -17.91 1.76 -3.51
N ILE A 29 -16.70 1.19 -3.44
CA ILE A 29 -15.46 1.92 -3.73
C ILE A 29 -15.40 2.37 -5.19
N ALA A 30 -15.83 1.52 -6.12
CA ALA A 30 -15.90 1.86 -7.54
C ALA A 30 -16.90 2.99 -7.81
N PHE A 31 -18.04 3.02 -7.10
CA PHE A 31 -19.01 4.10 -7.20
C PHE A 31 -18.43 5.43 -6.69
N PHE A 32 -17.72 5.42 -5.56
CA PHE A 32 -16.99 6.60 -5.09
C PHE A 32 -15.95 7.06 -6.11
N LYS A 33 -15.15 6.15 -6.69
CA LYS A 33 -14.21 6.51 -7.77
C LYS A 33 -14.92 7.04 -9.01
N PHE A 34 -16.06 6.48 -9.39
CA PHE A 34 -16.81 6.88 -10.58
C PHE A 34 -17.43 8.27 -10.42
N VAL A 35 -17.96 8.59 -9.25
CA VAL A 35 -18.58 9.90 -8.96
C VAL A 35 -17.50 10.98 -8.77
N PHE A 36 -16.37 10.68 -8.11
CA PHE A 36 -15.29 11.64 -7.91
C PHE A 36 -14.34 11.78 -9.11
N VAL A 37 -14.25 10.79 -10.00
CA VAL A 37 -13.46 10.86 -11.24
C VAL A 37 -14.40 11.20 -12.40
N LYS A 38 -15.01 12.38 -12.35
CA LYS A 38 -15.53 13.04 -13.56
C LYS A 38 -14.34 13.47 -14.42
N LYS A 39 -13.97 12.58 -15.36
CA LYS A 39 -13.02 12.72 -16.48
C LYS A 39 -11.56 13.01 -16.07
N PRO A 40 -10.59 12.17 -16.47
CA PRO A 40 -9.31 12.75 -16.88
C PRO A 40 -9.62 13.54 -18.15
N GLN A 41 -9.61 14.86 -18.04
CA GLN A 41 -9.38 15.67 -19.23
C GLN A 41 -8.05 15.17 -19.81
N VAL A 42 -8.11 14.62 -21.02
CA VAL A 42 -6.91 14.48 -21.85
C VAL A 42 -6.38 15.91 -22.00
N VAL A 43 -5.43 16.27 -21.15
CA VAL A 43 -4.61 17.45 -21.34
C VAL A 43 -3.78 17.12 -22.58
N PRO A 44 -3.95 17.84 -23.71
CA PRO A 44 -2.97 17.76 -24.79
C PRO A 44 -1.62 18.04 -24.14
N ALA A 45 -0.59 17.25 -24.45
CA ALA A 45 0.75 17.37 -23.86
C ALA A 45 1.18 18.85 -23.79
N ALA A 46 0.95 19.46 -22.63
CA ALA A 46 1.48 20.75 -22.28
C ALA A 46 2.93 20.51 -21.86
N PRO A 47 3.87 21.41 -22.19
CA PRO A 47 5.26 21.28 -21.79
C PRO A 47 5.34 20.89 -20.31
N ALA A 48 6.14 19.85 -20.04
CA ALA A 48 6.26 19.22 -18.73
C ALA A 48 6.24 20.28 -17.61
N PRO A 49 5.39 20.12 -16.57
CA PRO A 49 5.48 20.98 -15.40
C PRO A 49 6.92 20.96 -14.90
N ALA A 50 7.52 22.15 -14.78
CA ALA A 50 8.81 22.31 -14.15
C ALA A 50 8.78 21.53 -12.83
N ALA A 51 9.81 20.70 -12.62
CA ALA A 51 9.92 19.80 -11.48
C ALA A 51 9.50 20.54 -10.20
N ALA A 52 8.48 20.01 -9.53
CA ALA A 52 8.17 20.42 -8.16
C ALA A 52 9.45 20.28 -7.33
N PRO A 53 9.77 21.24 -6.44
CA PRO A 53 10.95 21.14 -5.61
C PRO A 53 10.92 19.80 -4.90
N ALA A 54 11.95 18.99 -5.16
CA ALA A 54 12.10 17.69 -4.53
C ALA A 54 11.94 17.88 -3.02
N PRO A 55 11.15 17.02 -2.31
CA PRO A 55 11.22 17.01 -0.86
C PRO A 55 12.69 16.89 -0.52
N ALA A 56 13.19 17.68 0.42
CA ALA A 56 14.59 17.64 0.86
C ALA A 56 14.95 16.17 1.05
N GLY A 57 15.67 15.63 0.06
CA GLY A 57 15.82 14.19 -0.07
C GLY A 57 16.53 13.71 1.17
N LEU A 58 16.20 12.51 1.64
CA LEU A 58 17.12 11.84 2.54
C LEU A 58 18.50 11.89 1.89
N ASP A 59 19.49 12.27 2.69
CA ASP A 59 20.87 12.34 2.24
C ASP A 59 21.25 11.00 1.59
N GLY A 60 21.90 11.07 0.42
CA GLY A 60 22.31 9.89 -0.34
C GLY A 60 23.19 8.96 0.48
N ALA A 61 23.94 9.51 1.45
CA ALA A 61 24.70 8.72 2.42
C ALA A 61 23.80 7.81 3.27
N VAL A 62 22.64 8.31 3.71
CA VAL A 62 21.68 7.53 4.52
C VAL A 62 21.02 6.44 3.68
N VAL A 63 20.65 6.76 2.43
CA VAL A 63 20.06 5.78 1.50
C VAL A 63 21.06 4.66 1.18
N ALA A 64 22.34 5.00 0.97
CA ALA A 64 23.40 4.02 0.75
C ALA A 64 23.62 3.12 1.97
N ALA A 65 23.61 3.69 3.19
CA ALA A 65 23.73 2.92 4.42
C ALA A 65 22.56 1.94 4.61
N ILE A 66 21.32 2.38 4.34
CA ILE A 66 20.13 1.53 4.39
C ILE A 66 20.22 0.40 3.35
N ALA A 67 20.57 0.73 2.09
CA ALA A 67 20.72 -0.26 1.04
C ALA A 67 21.79 -1.32 1.35
N ALA A 68 22.94 -0.88 1.90
CA ALA A 68 24.02 -1.77 2.31
C ALA A 68 23.58 -2.70 3.46
N ALA A 69 22.88 -2.17 4.46
CA ALA A 69 22.35 -2.96 5.58
C ALA A 69 21.33 -4.01 5.10
N ILE A 70 20.41 -3.63 4.21
CA ILE A 70 19.41 -4.57 3.66
C ILE A 70 20.09 -5.63 2.80
N SER A 71 21.08 -5.25 2.00
CA SER A 71 21.86 -6.18 1.17
C SER A 71 22.59 -7.22 2.02
N ALA A 72 23.22 -6.78 3.11
CA ALA A 72 23.87 -7.68 4.07
C ALA A 72 22.87 -8.59 4.80
N ALA A 73 21.71 -8.07 5.22
CA ALA A 73 20.70 -8.86 5.93
C ALA A 73 19.97 -9.87 5.03
N SER A 74 19.73 -9.51 3.77
CA SER A 74 18.94 -10.33 2.84
C SER A 74 19.82 -11.25 1.98
N GLY A 75 21.14 -11.04 1.95
CA GLY A 75 22.06 -11.76 1.07
C GLY A 75 21.91 -11.43 -0.43
N VAL A 76 21.14 -10.38 -0.74
CA VAL A 76 20.83 -9.95 -2.11
C VAL A 76 21.70 -8.74 -2.46
N PRO A 77 22.35 -8.69 -3.64
CA PRO A 77 23.25 -7.59 -3.98
C PRO A 77 22.50 -6.26 -4.10
N ALA A 78 23.08 -5.18 -3.57
CA ALA A 78 22.48 -3.84 -3.53
C ALA A 78 22.06 -3.30 -4.91
N SER A 79 22.72 -3.74 -5.99
CA SER A 79 22.37 -3.40 -7.38
C SER A 79 21.02 -3.97 -7.85
N SER A 80 20.50 -5.00 -7.17
CA SER A 80 19.20 -5.61 -7.47
C SER A 80 18.06 -5.07 -6.59
N LEU A 81 18.38 -4.18 -5.63
CA LEU A 81 17.41 -3.58 -4.71
C LEU A 81 16.96 -2.22 -5.24
N ARG A 82 15.65 -1.98 -5.28
CA ARG A 82 15.07 -0.68 -5.62
C ARG A 82 14.21 -0.16 -4.47
N ILE A 83 14.65 0.91 -3.82
CA ILE A 83 13.93 1.54 -2.71
C ILE A 83 12.82 2.41 -3.30
N ALA A 84 11.56 2.03 -3.09
CA ALA A 84 10.40 2.72 -3.67
C ALA A 84 9.88 3.87 -2.78
N SER A 85 9.91 3.70 -1.46
CA SER A 85 9.49 4.70 -0.48
C SER A 85 10.32 4.54 0.79
N ILE A 86 10.64 5.67 1.43
CA ILE A 86 11.19 5.73 2.77
C ILE A 86 10.25 6.63 3.58
N GLU A 87 9.48 5.99 4.45
CA GLU A 87 8.54 6.67 5.36
C GLU A 87 8.91 6.32 6.79
N ARG A 88 8.75 7.27 7.70
CA ARG A 88 8.84 7.00 9.12
C ARG A 88 7.57 6.23 9.53
N SER A 89 7.72 4.98 9.93
CA SER A 89 6.59 4.20 10.46
C SER A 89 6.36 4.52 11.94
N GLY A 90 5.09 4.69 12.33
CA GLY A 90 4.67 4.82 13.73
C GLY A 90 4.50 6.25 14.26
N PHE A 91 4.47 6.35 15.59
CA PHE A 91 4.25 7.61 16.31
C PHE A 91 5.48 8.51 16.19
N ASN A 92 5.28 9.83 16.10
CA ASN A 92 6.34 10.80 15.78
C ASN A 92 7.41 10.97 16.90
N THR A 93 7.37 10.13 17.93
CA THR A 93 8.29 10.17 19.06
C THR A 93 9.45 9.20 18.76
N PRO A 94 10.70 9.68 18.77
CA PRO A 94 11.84 8.81 18.53
C PRO A 94 11.98 7.77 19.65
N ALA A 95 12.53 6.59 19.35
CA ALA A 95 12.64 5.47 20.30
C ALA A 95 13.33 5.84 21.63
N TRP A 96 14.28 6.78 21.61
CA TRP A 96 14.93 7.31 22.81
C TRP A 96 13.99 8.13 23.71
N GLY A 97 12.93 8.71 23.18
CA GLY A 97 11.92 9.44 23.96
C GLY A 97 11.05 8.54 24.84
N HIS A 98 11.06 7.23 24.59
CA HIS A 98 10.44 6.23 25.46
C HIS A 98 11.40 5.70 26.52
N ALA A 99 12.70 5.71 26.26
CA ALA A 99 13.72 5.24 27.20
C ALA A 99 13.91 6.19 28.40
N ASP A 100 13.63 7.49 28.22
CA ASP A 100 13.76 8.52 29.27
C ASP A 100 12.54 8.59 30.21
N ARG A 101 11.43 7.95 29.84
CA ARG A 101 10.16 7.95 30.63
C ARG A 101 9.89 6.65 31.39
N ALA A 102 10.84 5.71 31.38
CA ALA A 102 10.76 4.43 32.08
C ALA A 102 11.42 4.50 33.46
#